data_AF-A0A847IRN5-F1
#
_entry.id   AF-A0A847IRN5-F1
#
_cell.length_a   1.000
_cell.length_b   1.000
_cell.length_c   1.000
_cell.angle_alpha   90.00
_cell.angle_beta   90.00
_cell.angle_gamma   90.00
#
_symmetry.space_group_name_H-M   'P 1'
#
loop_
_entity.id
_entity.type
_entity.pdbx_description
1 polymer ?
#
loop_
_entity_poly.entity_id
_entity_poly.type
_entity_poly.pdbx_seq_one_letter_code
_entity_poly.pdbx_strand_id
1 'polypeptide(L)'
;AEVALGNAVTLNCIIGIIYTIIALIFLDPVLYFFGASEQTVPYAREYMQVILGGNVITHIYYGLNDNLRVSGYPKKAMVATLTAVAINIILDPLFIFGFGWGIRGAAVATVLAQIVALSILLNHYTRKQSLLHFKKGIFIIQKGMPRNIISVGLAPFLMNVVSSLVIIVINRSFLHFGGDYAVGAYGIANRMISFFIMIMFGFNQGMQPLVGFNYGARQYKRVSEIFKLTLLCSFCVSVLAFIIAQFFPATAVSLFTNDPTLARLTVEGLHIDLEVYPLVALPMVTSTFFQSIRKPGKAIFLSLTRQVIFLIPSLLILPLFFGVTGVWASMPVSDTASFIVAAILIVKQLKEFRKDYELNG
;
A
#
# COMPACT_ATOMS: atom_id res chain seq x y z
N ALA A 1 3.48 18.10 20.03
CA ALA A 1 2.61 17.50 19.01
C ALA A 1 2.41 18.45 17.82
N GLU A 2 1.95 19.68 18.02
CA GLU A 2 1.74 20.67 16.94
C GLU A 2 3.02 21.03 16.15
N VAL A 3 4.18 21.09 16.82
CA VAL A 3 5.48 21.29 16.17
C VAL A 3 5.82 20.14 15.20
N ALA A 4 5.49 18.90 15.58
CA ALA A 4 5.71 17.72 14.72
C ALA A 4 4.79 17.75 13.50
N LEU A 5 3.55 18.21 13.66
CA LEU A 5 2.63 18.47 12.54
C LEU A 5 3.19 19.53 11.59
N GLY A 6 3.66 20.67 12.12
CA GLY A 6 4.26 21.74 11.32
C GLY A 6 5.51 21.28 10.56
N ASN A 7 6.40 20.53 11.21
CA ASN A 7 7.59 19.95 10.57
C ASN A 7 7.22 18.91 9.51
N ALA A 8 6.20 18.07 9.75
CA ALA A 8 5.73 17.09 8.76
C ALA A 8 5.17 17.79 7.51
N VAL A 9 4.39 18.86 7.66
CA VAL A 9 3.88 19.65 6.51
C VAL A 9 5.04 20.29 5.74
N THR A 10 5.98 20.95 6.43
CA THR A 10 7.13 21.58 5.77
C THR A 10 7.99 20.56 5.03
N LEU A 11 8.25 19.39 5.63
CA LEU A 11 8.99 18.31 4.99
C LEU A 11 8.25 17.72 3.78
N ASN A 12 6.94 17.52 3.87
CA ASN A 12 6.12 17.06 2.74
C ASN A 12 6.17 18.05 1.56
N CYS A 13 6.15 19.36 1.83
CA CYS A 13 6.33 20.37 0.78
C CYS A 13 7.72 20.28 0.13
N ILE A 14 8.77 20.23 0.94
CA ILE A 14 10.16 20.20 0.43
C ILE A 14 10.41 18.92 -0.38
N ILE A 15 10.06 17.76 0.18
CA ILE A 15 10.21 16.46 -0.49
C ILE A 15 9.35 16.41 -1.75
N GLY A 16 8.10 16.90 -1.69
CA GLY A 16 7.21 16.96 -2.85
C GLY A 16 7.79 17.78 -4.01
N ILE A 17 8.33 18.97 -3.72
CA ILE A 17 8.96 19.84 -4.73
C ILE A 17 10.22 19.19 -5.31
N ILE A 18 11.12 18.70 -4.45
CA ILE A 18 12.36 18.06 -4.90
C ILE A 18 12.04 16.85 -5.77
N TYR A 19 11.09 16.01 -5.35
CA TYR A 19 10.66 14.84 -6.09
C TYR A 19 10.05 15.23 -7.45
N THR A 20 9.18 16.24 -7.49
CA THR A 20 8.61 16.74 -8.76
C THR A 20 9.69 17.19 -9.72
N ILE A 21 10.67 17.97 -9.27
CA ILE A 21 11.77 18.47 -10.13
C ILE A 21 12.56 17.29 -10.69
N ILE A 22 13.00 16.36 -9.83
CA ILE A 22 13.79 15.21 -10.26
C ILE A 22 12.98 14.32 -11.22
N ALA A 23 11.73 14.02 -10.88
CA ALA A 23 10.87 13.15 -11.68
C ALA A 23 10.53 13.75 -13.05
N LEU A 24 10.35 15.08 -13.14
CA LEU A 24 10.11 15.75 -14.43
C LEU A 24 11.37 15.76 -15.31
N ILE A 25 12.56 15.95 -14.73
CA ILE A 25 13.83 15.90 -15.48
C ILE A 25 14.07 14.50 -16.06
N PHE A 26 13.80 13.45 -15.28
CA PHE A 26 14.02 12.06 -15.66
C PHE A 26 12.76 11.34 -16.15
N LEU A 27 11.72 12.08 -16.57
CA LEU A 27 10.42 11.48 -16.84
C LEU A 27 10.47 10.40 -17.92
N ASP A 28 11.06 10.71 -19.08
CA ASP A 28 11.12 9.75 -20.19
C ASP A 28 12.00 8.54 -19.89
N PRO A 29 13.24 8.69 -19.37
CA PRO A 29 14.04 7.54 -18.94
C PRO A 29 13.31 6.65 -17.95
N VAL A 30 12.57 7.22 -17.00
CA VAL A 30 11.77 6.47 -16.03
C VAL A 30 10.64 5.72 -16.74
N LEU A 31 9.90 6.36 -17.63
CA LEU A 31 8.81 5.73 -18.38
C LEU A 31 9.31 4.53 -19.21
N TYR A 32 10.42 4.69 -19.92
CA TYR A 32 11.05 3.60 -20.68
C TYR A 32 11.62 2.51 -19.77
N PHE A 33 12.20 2.87 -18.62
CA PHE A 33 12.69 1.89 -17.64
C PHE A 33 11.58 1.00 -17.10
N PHE A 34 10.37 1.54 -16.93
CA PHE A 34 9.18 0.80 -16.54
C PHE A 34 8.51 0.03 -17.70
N GLY A 35 9.06 0.08 -18.92
CA GLY A 35 8.61 -0.71 -20.07
C GLY A 35 7.60 -0.02 -20.97
N ALA A 36 7.46 1.30 -20.91
CA ALA A 36 6.62 2.02 -21.86
C ALA A 36 7.21 1.93 -23.30
N SER A 37 6.35 1.70 -24.28
CA SER A 37 6.69 1.67 -25.71
C SER A 37 6.59 3.06 -26.34
N GLU A 38 7.20 3.26 -27.52
CA GLU A 38 7.10 4.55 -28.23
C GLU A 38 5.65 5.01 -28.48
N GLN A 39 4.71 4.07 -28.60
CA GLN A 39 3.30 4.35 -28.79
C GLN A 39 2.58 4.76 -27.49
N THR A 40 3.06 4.33 -26.33
CA THR A 40 2.41 4.55 -25.02
C THR A 40 3.07 5.67 -24.21
N VAL A 41 4.35 5.96 -24.46
CA VAL A 41 5.10 7.03 -23.79
C VAL A 41 4.45 8.41 -23.90
N PRO A 42 3.90 8.85 -25.06
CA PRO A 42 3.23 10.14 -25.14
C PRO A 42 2.06 10.27 -24.15
N TYR A 43 1.20 9.25 -24.07
CA TYR A 43 0.07 9.23 -23.15
C TYR A 43 0.52 9.20 -21.68
N ALA A 44 1.51 8.37 -21.38
CA ALA A 44 2.07 8.28 -20.03
C ALA A 44 2.72 9.60 -19.60
N ARG A 45 3.42 10.29 -20.52
CA ARG A 45 4.04 11.59 -20.28
C ARG A 45 2.98 12.65 -19.98
N GLU A 46 1.93 12.76 -20.80
CA GLU A 46 0.84 13.73 -20.60
C GLU A 46 0.16 13.56 -19.25
N TYR A 47 -0.11 12.31 -18.86
CA TYR A 47 -0.68 11.99 -17.55
C TYR A 47 0.28 12.35 -16.41
N MET A 48 1.53 11.90 -16.48
CA MET A 48 2.51 12.08 -15.41
C MET A 48 2.92 13.52 -15.20
N GLN A 49 2.99 14.36 -16.25
CA GLN A 49 3.30 15.77 -16.10
C GLN A 49 2.27 16.50 -15.22
N VAL A 50 0.98 16.19 -15.38
CA VAL A 50 -0.09 16.78 -14.57
C VAL A 50 -0.03 16.26 -13.14
N ILE A 51 0.12 14.95 -12.95
CA ILE A 51 0.22 14.34 -11.61
C ILE A 51 1.44 14.88 -10.86
N LEU A 52 2.60 15.00 -11.51
CA LEU A 52 3.81 15.54 -10.91
C LEU A 52 3.68 17.04 -10.58
N GLY A 53 2.95 17.81 -11.40
CA GLY A 53 2.59 19.19 -11.09
C GLY A 53 1.71 19.32 -9.84
N GLY A 54 0.79 18.38 -9.62
CA GLY A 54 -0.06 18.29 -8.42
C GLY A 54 0.59 17.63 -7.20
N ASN A 55 1.79 17.06 -7.34
CA ASN A 55 2.38 16.15 -6.35
C ASN A 55 2.56 16.76 -4.94
N VAL A 56 2.82 18.07 -4.86
CA VAL A 56 2.91 18.78 -3.58
C VAL A 56 1.56 18.73 -2.84
N ILE A 57 0.46 18.94 -3.55
CA ILE A 57 -0.89 18.83 -2.99
C ILE A 57 -1.13 17.40 -2.50
N THR A 58 -0.77 16.41 -3.32
CA THR A 58 -0.92 14.99 -2.99
C THR A 58 -0.18 14.65 -1.69
N HIS A 59 1.07 15.10 -1.54
CA HIS A 59 1.89 14.85 -0.34
C HIS A 59 1.30 15.50 0.92
N ILE A 60 0.88 16.76 0.81
CA ILE A 60 0.26 17.47 1.95
C ILE A 60 -1.07 16.81 2.32
N TYR A 61 -1.89 16.45 1.33
CA TYR A 61 -3.16 15.77 1.52
C TYR A 61 -2.99 14.45 2.28
N TYR A 62 -2.15 13.54 1.78
CA TYR A 62 -1.93 12.25 2.44
C TYR A 62 -1.32 12.42 3.83
N GLY A 63 -0.31 13.29 3.96
CA GLY A 63 0.33 13.54 5.26
C GLY A 63 -0.62 14.11 6.31
N LEU A 64 -1.48 15.06 5.95
CA LEU A 64 -2.48 15.60 6.86
C LEU A 64 -3.60 14.59 7.16
N ASN A 65 -3.99 13.77 6.17
CA ASN A 65 -5.03 12.75 6.37
C ASN A 65 -4.56 11.66 7.35
N ASP A 66 -3.31 11.21 7.25
CA ASP A 66 -2.71 10.27 8.20
C ASP A 66 -2.55 10.85 9.59
N ASN A 67 -2.09 12.11 9.70
CA ASN A 67 -2.04 12.80 10.99
C ASN A 67 -3.43 12.91 11.63
N LEU A 68 -4.48 13.13 10.83
CA LEU A 68 -5.85 13.26 11.33
C LEU A 68 -6.37 11.94 11.89
N ARG A 69 -6.03 10.81 11.24
CA ARG A 69 -6.32 9.45 11.73
C ARG A 69 -5.65 9.19 13.07
N VAL A 70 -4.35 9.49 13.18
CA VAL A 70 -3.58 9.26 14.41
C VAL A 70 -4.03 10.17 15.57
N SER A 71 -4.56 11.36 15.25
CA SER A 71 -5.04 12.32 16.25
C SER A 71 -6.44 12.03 16.80
N GLY A 72 -7.04 10.89 16.42
CA GLY A 72 -8.34 10.44 16.94
C GLY A 72 -9.56 10.83 16.10
N TYR A 73 -9.38 11.32 14.87
CA TYR A 73 -10.49 11.68 13.96
C TYR A 73 -10.55 10.82 12.68
N PRO A 74 -10.56 9.47 12.77
CA PRO A 74 -10.58 8.61 11.58
C PRO A 74 -11.82 8.81 10.71
N LYS A 75 -12.99 9.11 11.31
CA LYS A 75 -14.21 9.42 10.55
C LYS A 75 -14.06 10.65 9.67
N LYS A 76 -13.41 11.72 10.15
CA LYS A 76 -13.19 12.93 9.34
C LYS A 76 -12.18 12.69 8.23
N ALA A 77 -11.13 11.91 8.50
CA ALA A 77 -10.17 11.49 7.50
C ALA A 77 -10.84 10.69 6.37
N MET A 78 -11.74 9.76 6.73
CA MET A 78 -12.56 8.98 5.79
C MET A 78 -13.48 9.87 4.95
N VAL A 79 -14.18 10.84 5.56
CA VAL A 79 -15.04 11.78 4.83
C VAL A 79 -14.23 12.57 3.81
N ALA A 80 -13.06 13.09 4.17
CA ALA A 80 -12.20 13.82 3.22
C ALA A 80 -11.80 12.94 2.02
N THR A 81 -11.43 11.68 2.26
CA THR A 81 -11.08 10.74 1.19
C THR A 81 -12.28 10.36 0.31
N LEU A 82 -13.45 10.12 0.90
CA LEU A 82 -14.68 9.83 0.15
C LEU A 82 -15.14 11.03 -0.68
N THR A 83 -15.00 12.25 -0.17
CA THR A 83 -15.28 13.46 -0.95
C THR A 83 -14.34 13.57 -2.15
N ALA A 84 -13.05 13.24 -1.99
CA ALA A 84 -12.11 13.19 -3.11
C ALA A 84 -12.59 12.21 -4.19
N VAL A 85 -12.96 10.99 -3.78
CA VAL A 85 -13.46 9.95 -4.70
C VAL A 85 -14.73 10.39 -5.42
N ALA A 86 -15.70 10.97 -4.68
CA ALA A 86 -16.96 11.45 -5.28
C ALA A 86 -16.72 12.56 -6.31
N ILE A 87 -15.83 13.52 -6.00
CA ILE A 87 -15.47 14.59 -6.94
C ILE A 87 -14.75 14.01 -8.15
N ASN A 88 -13.83 13.06 -7.95
CA ASN A 88 -13.10 12.43 -9.05
C ASN A 88 -14.04 11.67 -10.01
N ILE A 89 -15.01 10.91 -9.48
CA ILE A 89 -16.04 10.22 -10.28
C ILE A 89 -16.86 11.20 -11.14
N ILE A 90 -17.10 12.42 -10.66
CA ILE A 90 -17.84 13.44 -11.41
C ILE A 90 -16.93 14.15 -12.43
N LEU A 91 -15.70 14.50 -12.05
CA LEU A 91 -14.79 15.26 -12.89
C LEU A 91 -14.16 14.43 -14.01
N ASP A 92 -13.95 13.12 -13.80
CA ASP A 92 -13.33 12.25 -14.80
C ASP A 92 -14.14 12.23 -16.11
N PRO A 93 -15.44 11.87 -16.15
CA PRO A 93 -16.22 11.91 -17.38
C PRO A 93 -16.33 13.32 -17.98
N LEU A 94 -16.42 14.35 -17.13
CA LEU A 94 -16.52 15.74 -17.56
C LEU A 94 -15.26 16.18 -18.33
N PHE A 95 -14.07 15.86 -17.83
CA PHE A 95 -12.82 16.28 -18.47
C PHE A 95 -12.39 15.34 -19.59
N ILE A 96 -12.60 14.03 -19.44
CA ILE A 96 -12.26 13.04 -20.47
C ILE A 96 -13.16 13.23 -21.69
N PHE A 97 -14.48 13.17 -21.50
CA PHE A 97 -15.45 13.17 -22.60
C PHE A 97 -16.03 14.56 -22.87
N GLY A 98 -16.36 15.33 -21.83
CA GLY A 98 -16.99 16.64 -21.99
C GLY A 98 -16.06 17.69 -22.60
N PHE A 99 -14.84 17.80 -22.08
CA PHE A 99 -13.81 18.72 -22.62
C PHE A 99 -12.88 18.08 -23.65
N GLY A 100 -12.95 16.76 -23.85
CA GLY A 100 -12.10 16.05 -24.80
C GLY A 100 -10.62 16.05 -24.44
N TRP A 101 -10.26 16.22 -23.16
CA TRP A 101 -8.86 16.25 -22.72
C TRP A 101 -8.22 14.86 -22.58
N GLY A 102 -9.00 13.80 -22.82
CA GLY A 102 -8.51 12.43 -22.78
C GLY A 102 -7.80 12.09 -21.47
N ILE A 103 -6.63 11.44 -21.56
CA ILE A 103 -5.88 10.97 -20.39
C ILE A 103 -5.36 12.11 -19.51
N ARG A 104 -5.04 13.27 -20.11
CA ARG A 104 -4.65 14.48 -19.38
C ARG A 104 -5.81 15.00 -18.51
N GLY A 105 -7.05 14.90 -19.02
CA GLY A 105 -8.26 15.22 -18.27
C GLY A 105 -8.40 14.41 -16.98
N ALA A 106 -8.18 13.09 -17.05
CA ALA A 106 -8.23 12.21 -15.88
C ALA A 106 -7.19 12.60 -14.80
N ALA A 107 -5.98 12.98 -15.22
CA ALA A 107 -4.96 13.46 -14.29
C ALA A 107 -5.37 14.77 -13.60
N VAL A 108 -5.94 15.73 -14.35
CA VAL A 108 -6.40 17.01 -13.79
C VAL A 108 -7.55 16.81 -12.81
N ALA A 109 -8.51 15.94 -13.14
CA ALA A 109 -9.61 15.58 -12.25
C ALA A 109 -9.10 14.98 -10.92
N THR A 110 -8.08 14.13 -10.99
CA THR A 110 -7.44 13.53 -9.80
C THR A 110 -6.82 14.60 -8.90
N VAL A 111 -6.05 15.53 -9.46
CA VAL A 111 -5.40 16.60 -8.69
C VAL A 111 -6.45 17.54 -8.07
N LEU A 112 -7.49 17.92 -8.82
CA LEU A 112 -8.56 18.78 -8.32
C LEU A 112 -9.37 18.11 -7.20
N ALA A 113 -9.68 16.82 -7.32
CA ALA A 113 -10.32 16.07 -6.25
C ALA A 113 -9.48 16.08 -4.95
N GLN A 114 -8.16 15.92 -5.08
CA GLN A 114 -7.24 16.00 -3.94
C GLN A 114 -7.15 17.42 -3.36
N ILE A 115 -7.23 18.47 -4.18
CA ILE A 115 -7.28 19.87 -3.71
C ILE A 115 -8.52 20.07 -2.83
N VAL A 116 -9.70 19.62 -3.25
CA VAL A 116 -10.93 19.78 -2.45
C VAL A 116 -10.85 19.00 -1.14
N ALA A 117 -10.33 17.77 -1.19
CA ALA A 117 -10.12 16.97 0.02
C ALA A 117 -9.12 17.64 0.97
N LEU A 118 -8.05 18.23 0.44
CA LEU A 118 -7.09 19.00 1.21
C LEU A 118 -7.75 20.23 1.85
N SER A 119 -8.64 20.94 1.17
CA SER A 119 -9.37 22.08 1.74
C SER A 119 -10.19 21.68 2.98
N ILE A 120 -10.81 20.49 2.98
CA ILE A 120 -11.54 19.94 4.14
C ILE A 120 -10.58 19.72 5.32
N LEU A 121 -9.41 19.14 5.06
CA LEU A 121 -8.38 18.89 6.08
C LEU A 121 -7.83 20.21 6.63
N LEU A 122 -7.50 21.18 5.77
CA LEU A 122 -7.00 22.49 6.18
C LEU A 122 -8.03 23.23 7.04
N ASN A 123 -9.32 23.16 6.71
CA ASN A 123 -10.39 23.71 7.54
C ASN A 123 -10.40 23.09 8.94
N HIS A 124 -10.22 21.76 9.06
CA HIS A 124 -10.12 21.10 10.36
C HIS A 124 -8.92 21.59 11.20
N TYR A 125 -7.74 21.66 10.59
CA TYR A 125 -6.51 22.09 11.27
C TYR A 125 -6.45 23.61 11.54
N THR A 126 -7.31 24.42 10.91
CA THR A 126 -7.39 25.86 11.18
C THR A 126 -8.30 26.20 12.37
N ARG A 127 -9.19 25.28 12.77
CA ARG A 127 -10.10 25.48 13.92
C ARG A 127 -9.36 25.29 15.24
N LYS A 128 -9.35 26.31 16.11
CA LYS A 128 -8.70 26.25 17.44
C LYS A 128 -9.24 25.16 18.39
N GLN A 129 -10.41 24.61 18.08
CA GLN A 129 -11.06 23.55 18.86
C GLN A 129 -10.59 22.14 18.48
N SER A 130 -9.82 21.98 17.39
CA SER A 130 -9.24 20.69 17.05
C SER A 130 -8.05 20.36 17.94
N LEU A 131 -7.87 19.06 18.21
CA LEU A 131 -6.85 18.53 19.12
C LEU A 131 -5.43 18.85 18.63
N LEU A 132 -5.27 19.02 17.31
CA LEU A 132 -4.11 19.59 16.66
C LEU A 132 -4.57 20.69 15.72
N HIS A 133 -3.99 21.88 15.85
CA HIS A 133 -4.29 23.00 14.98
C HIS A 133 -3.02 23.75 14.55
N PHE A 134 -3.10 24.49 13.46
CA PHE A 134 -2.00 25.32 13.01
C PHE A 134 -1.82 26.53 13.94
N LYS A 135 -0.57 26.79 14.32
CA LYS A 135 -0.13 27.96 15.09
C LYS A 135 0.99 28.67 14.32
N LYS A 136 1.07 30.00 14.41
CA LYS A 136 2.20 30.74 13.83
C LYS A 136 3.51 30.23 14.45
N GLY A 137 4.53 29.99 13.62
CA GLY A 137 5.87 29.57 14.06
C GLY A 137 6.15 28.06 14.09
N ILE A 138 5.14 27.18 13.91
CA ILE A 138 5.35 25.72 13.95
C ILE A 138 5.98 25.14 12.67
N PHE A 139 5.98 25.91 11.57
CA PHE A 139 6.50 25.48 10.27
C PHE A 139 8.03 25.57 10.16
N ILE A 140 8.70 26.08 11.20
CA ILE A 140 10.16 26.14 11.27
C ILE A 140 10.67 24.72 11.56
N ILE A 141 11.59 24.26 10.71
CA ILE A 141 12.23 22.96 10.87
C ILE A 141 13.06 22.96 12.16
N GLN A 142 12.69 22.10 13.12
CA GLN A 142 13.43 21.96 14.36
C GLN A 142 14.55 20.93 14.20
N LYS A 143 15.75 21.28 14.68
CA LYS A 143 16.93 20.43 14.60
C LYS A 143 16.65 19.05 15.21
N GLY A 144 16.95 17.98 14.48
CA GLY A 144 16.74 16.59 14.91
C GLY A 144 15.36 15.99 14.60
N MET A 145 14.31 16.81 14.42
CA MET A 145 12.97 16.31 14.11
C MET A 145 12.86 15.69 12.71
N PRO A 146 13.45 16.27 11.64
CA PRO A 146 13.49 15.64 10.32
C PRO A 146 14.15 14.26 10.34
N ARG A 147 15.24 14.09 11.09
CA ARG A 147 15.93 12.80 11.19
C ARG A 147 15.01 11.73 11.78
N ASN A 148 14.24 12.08 12.81
CA ASN A 148 13.28 11.15 13.41
C ASN A 148 12.13 10.80 12.47
N ILE A 149 11.54 11.81 11.80
CA ILE A 149 10.45 11.59 10.84
C ILE A 149 10.92 10.74 9.66
N ILE A 150 12.05 11.10 9.05
CA ILE A 150 12.63 10.37 7.92
C ILE A 150 13.02 8.95 8.35
N SER A 151 13.65 8.76 9.52
CA SER A 151 14.02 7.42 10.01
C SER A 151 12.81 6.48 10.15
N VAL A 152 11.69 7.00 10.68
CA VAL A 152 10.46 6.22 10.81
C VAL A 152 9.82 5.92 9.45
N GLY A 153 9.80 6.91 8.54
CA GLY A 153 9.22 6.76 7.19
C GLY A 153 10.09 6.01 6.19
N LEU A 154 11.41 5.95 6.40
CA LEU A 154 12.36 5.30 5.50
C LEU A 154 12.10 3.80 5.41
N ALA A 155 11.71 3.17 6.51
CA ALA A 155 11.36 1.76 6.57
C ALA A 155 10.20 1.39 5.62
N PRO A 156 8.99 1.97 5.74
CA PRO A 156 7.89 1.70 4.80
C PRO A 156 8.19 2.21 3.39
N PHE A 157 8.97 3.29 3.22
CA PHE A 157 9.41 3.73 1.90
C PHE A 157 10.24 2.66 1.19
N LEU A 158 11.28 2.13 1.84
CA LEU A 158 12.12 1.07 1.30
C LEU A 158 11.30 -0.20 1.01
N MET A 159 10.30 -0.51 1.85
CA MET A 159 9.41 -1.63 1.57
C MET A 159 8.58 -1.45 0.30
N ASN A 160 8.11 -0.25 0.01
CA ASN A 160 7.43 0.04 -1.26
C ASN A 160 8.39 -0.06 -2.45
N VAL A 161 9.63 0.45 -2.30
CA VAL A 161 10.66 0.30 -3.35
C VAL A 161 10.96 -1.17 -3.64
N VAL A 162 11.15 -1.98 -2.59
CA VAL A 162 11.36 -3.43 -2.72
C VAL A 162 10.15 -4.10 -3.37
N SER A 163 8.93 -3.75 -2.97
CA SER A 163 7.69 -4.29 -3.57
C SER A 163 7.64 -4.01 -5.07
N SER A 164 7.97 -2.78 -5.50
CA SER A 164 8.00 -2.39 -6.90
C SER A 164 9.06 -3.14 -7.70
N LEU A 165 10.26 -3.33 -7.14
CA LEU A 165 11.33 -4.10 -7.79
C LEU A 165 10.96 -5.57 -7.93
N VAL A 166 10.35 -6.16 -6.90
CA VAL A 166 9.89 -7.55 -6.92
C VAL A 166 8.85 -7.79 -8.01
N ILE A 167 7.92 -6.85 -8.21
CA ILE A 167 6.95 -6.92 -9.31
C ILE A 167 7.66 -6.94 -10.68
N ILE A 168 8.74 -6.18 -10.87
CA ILE A 168 9.53 -6.22 -12.11
C ILE A 168 10.16 -7.62 -12.31
N VAL A 169 10.72 -8.20 -11.26
CA VAL A 169 11.31 -9.55 -11.30
C VAL A 169 10.24 -10.59 -11.65
N ILE A 170 9.08 -10.56 -11.00
CA ILE A 170 7.96 -11.46 -11.29
C ILE A 170 7.53 -11.35 -12.76
N ASN A 171 7.29 -10.13 -13.25
CA ASN A 171 6.88 -9.92 -14.64
C ASN A 171 7.93 -10.43 -15.64
N ARG A 172 9.22 -10.19 -15.38
CA ARG A 172 10.30 -10.72 -16.21
C ARG A 172 10.38 -12.25 -16.17
N SER A 173 10.16 -12.87 -15.02
CA SER A 173 10.10 -14.33 -14.91
C SER A 173 8.93 -14.89 -15.71
N PHE A 174 7.73 -14.31 -15.62
CA PHE A 174 6.60 -14.72 -16.45
C PHE A 174 6.88 -14.54 -17.95
N LEU A 175 7.49 -13.44 -18.35
CA LEU A 175 7.86 -13.19 -19.74
C LEU A 175 8.86 -14.24 -20.24
N HIS A 176 9.89 -14.55 -19.45
CA HIS A 176 10.93 -15.49 -19.84
C HIS A 176 10.43 -16.94 -19.96
N PHE A 177 9.62 -17.41 -19.02
CA PHE A 177 9.16 -18.81 -19.00
C PHE A 177 7.83 -19.04 -19.73
N GLY A 178 7.00 -18.01 -19.91
CA GLY A 178 5.62 -18.15 -20.42
C GLY A 178 5.19 -17.14 -21.49
N GLY A 179 6.06 -16.19 -21.86
CA GLY A 179 5.77 -15.18 -22.89
C GLY A 179 4.69 -14.17 -22.49
N ASP A 180 4.23 -13.39 -23.47
CA ASP A 180 3.31 -12.26 -23.24
C ASP A 180 1.95 -12.68 -22.68
N TYR A 181 1.44 -13.86 -23.06
CA TYR A 181 0.19 -14.39 -22.52
C TYR A 181 0.29 -14.68 -21.02
N ALA A 182 1.43 -15.17 -20.52
CA ALA A 182 1.62 -15.40 -19.09
C ALA A 182 1.70 -14.09 -18.30
N VAL A 183 2.34 -13.06 -18.86
CA VAL A 183 2.37 -11.71 -18.26
C VAL A 183 0.98 -11.10 -18.21
N GLY A 184 0.21 -11.24 -19.29
CA GLY A 184 -1.20 -10.81 -19.34
C GLY A 184 -2.07 -11.54 -18.30
N ALA A 185 -1.88 -12.86 -18.18
CA ALA A 185 -2.62 -13.67 -17.22
C ALA A 185 -2.31 -13.26 -15.76
N TYR A 186 -1.04 -13.02 -15.45
CA TYR A 186 -0.61 -12.46 -14.17
C TYR A 186 -1.17 -11.06 -13.93
N GLY A 187 -1.22 -10.21 -14.95
CA GLY A 187 -1.83 -8.88 -14.86
C GLY A 187 -3.30 -8.92 -14.42
N ILE A 188 -4.08 -9.86 -14.96
CA ILE A 188 -5.48 -10.08 -14.56
C ILE A 188 -5.55 -10.61 -13.13
N ALA A 189 -4.79 -11.66 -12.81
CA ALA A 189 -4.76 -12.24 -11.48
C ALA A 189 -4.39 -11.20 -10.42
N ASN A 190 -3.32 -10.43 -10.64
CA ASN A 190 -2.86 -9.40 -9.72
C ASN A 190 -3.92 -8.29 -9.49
N ARG A 191 -4.71 -7.93 -10.51
CA ARG A 191 -5.84 -6.99 -10.35
C ARG A 191 -6.92 -7.55 -9.43
N MET A 192 -7.26 -8.82 -9.58
CA MET A 192 -8.21 -9.51 -8.70
C MET A 192 -7.70 -9.60 -7.27
N ILE A 193 -6.44 -10.00 -7.09
CA ILE A 193 -5.80 -10.12 -5.78
C ILE A 193 -5.69 -8.75 -5.09
N SER A 194 -5.34 -7.71 -5.84
CA SER A 194 -5.22 -6.34 -5.33
C SER A 194 -6.50 -5.84 -4.67
N PHE A 195 -7.68 -6.24 -5.18
CA PHE A 195 -8.97 -5.89 -4.57
C PHE A 195 -9.07 -6.39 -3.12
N PHE A 196 -8.77 -7.66 -2.88
CA PHE A 196 -8.80 -8.24 -1.53
C PHE A 196 -7.71 -7.65 -0.63
N ILE A 197 -6.51 -7.45 -1.19
CA ILE A 197 -5.39 -6.80 -0.50
C ILE A 197 -5.78 -5.40 -0.03
N MET A 198 -6.50 -4.61 -0.85
CA MET A 198 -6.94 -3.26 -0.47
C MET A 198 -7.89 -3.26 0.73
N ILE A 199 -8.79 -4.25 0.83
CA ILE A 199 -9.67 -4.40 2.00
C ILE A 199 -8.84 -4.71 3.25
N MET A 200 -7.87 -5.62 3.14
CA MET A 200 -6.95 -5.94 4.24
C MET A 200 -6.08 -4.74 4.64
N PHE A 201 -5.61 -3.95 3.67
CA PHE A 201 -4.94 -2.67 3.93
C PHE A 201 -5.82 -1.69 4.70
N GLY A 202 -7.12 -1.64 4.39
CA GLY A 202 -8.09 -0.84 5.15
C GLY A 202 -8.14 -1.22 6.63
N PHE A 203 -8.21 -2.52 6.94
CA PHE A 203 -8.15 -3.00 8.34
C PHE A 203 -6.82 -2.67 9.01
N ASN A 204 -5.70 -2.84 8.31
CA ASN A 204 -4.37 -2.53 8.83
C ASN A 204 -4.18 -1.04 9.12
N GLN A 205 -4.68 -0.15 8.25
CA GLN A 205 -4.68 1.30 8.48
C GLN A 205 -5.57 1.69 9.66
N GLY A 206 -6.70 1.00 9.87
CA GLY A 206 -7.56 1.20 11.04
C GLY A 206 -6.89 0.73 12.34
N MET A 207 -6.16 -0.37 12.29
CA MET A 207 -5.43 -0.94 13.43
C MET A 207 -4.30 -0.02 13.91
N GLN A 208 -3.50 0.52 12.99
CA GLN A 208 -2.26 1.25 13.29
C GLN A 208 -2.40 2.37 14.35
N PRO A 209 -3.35 3.32 14.24
CA PRO A 209 -3.52 4.37 15.24
C PRO A 209 -4.07 3.83 16.57
N LEU A 210 -4.95 2.83 16.54
CA LEU A 210 -5.53 2.22 17.74
C LEU A 210 -4.46 1.49 18.56
N VAL A 211 -3.61 0.71 17.89
CA VAL A 211 -2.47 0.01 18.53
C VAL A 211 -1.45 1.02 19.02
N GLY A 212 -1.05 2.00 18.20
CA GLY A 212 -0.06 3.00 18.57
C GLY A 212 -0.45 3.81 19.82
N PHE A 213 -1.72 4.20 19.93
CA PHE A 213 -2.25 4.92 21.08
C PHE A 213 -2.28 4.05 22.34
N ASN A 214 -2.89 2.85 22.27
CA ASN A 214 -3.01 1.95 23.42
C ASN A 214 -1.65 1.43 23.90
N TYR A 215 -0.71 1.20 22.99
CA TYR A 215 0.66 0.84 23.34
C TYR A 215 1.38 1.98 24.06
N GLY A 216 1.22 3.23 23.60
CA GLY A 216 1.73 4.42 24.30
C GLY A 216 1.13 4.60 25.69
N ALA A 217 -0.14 4.22 25.87
CA ALA A 217 -0.84 4.21 27.15
C ALA A 217 -0.58 2.97 28.02
N ARG A 218 0.33 2.07 27.61
CA ARG A 218 0.65 0.79 28.28
C ARG A 218 -0.55 -0.17 28.47
N GLN A 219 -1.59 -0.02 27.65
CA GLN A 219 -2.79 -0.86 27.67
C GLN A 219 -2.60 -2.14 26.82
N TYR A 220 -1.66 -3.01 27.21
CA TYR A 220 -1.22 -4.16 26.40
C TYR A 220 -2.31 -5.20 26.13
N LYS A 221 -3.26 -5.38 27.05
CA LYS A 221 -4.43 -6.25 26.84
C LYS A 221 -5.25 -5.78 25.62
N ARG A 222 -5.57 -4.49 25.59
CA ARG A 222 -6.34 -3.87 24.51
C ARG A 222 -5.57 -3.88 23.19
N VAL A 223 -4.24 -3.68 23.22
CA VAL A 223 -3.38 -3.86 22.04
C VAL A 223 -3.51 -5.26 21.44
N SER A 224 -3.51 -6.29 22.28
CA SER A 224 -3.62 -7.69 21.84
C SER A 224 -5.01 -8.02 21.30
N GLU A 225 -6.07 -7.47 21.91
CA GLU A 225 -7.45 -7.61 21.43
C GLU A 225 -7.66 -6.97 20.06
N ILE A 226 -7.16 -5.73 19.88
CA ILE A 226 -7.21 -5.03 18.58
C ILE A 226 -6.50 -5.86 17.52
N PHE A 227 -5.29 -6.35 17.81
CA PHE A 227 -4.53 -7.19 16.87
C PHE A 227 -5.32 -8.44 16.46
N LYS A 228 -5.90 -9.18 17.42
CA LYS A 228 -6.69 -10.39 17.14
C LYS A 228 -7.91 -10.10 16.28
N LEU A 229 -8.62 -8.99 16.55
CA LEU A 229 -9.76 -8.58 15.77
C LEU A 229 -9.37 -8.23 14.32
N THR A 230 -8.30 -7.43 14.14
CA THR A 230 -7.78 -7.10 12.81
C THR A 230 -7.30 -8.34 12.05
N LEU A 231 -6.67 -9.29 12.75
CA LEU A 231 -6.24 -10.56 12.17
C LEU A 231 -7.44 -11.39 11.72
N LEU A 232 -8.49 -11.49 12.55
CA LEU A 232 -9.70 -12.23 12.21
C LEU A 232 -10.39 -11.62 10.98
N CYS A 233 -10.57 -10.30 10.93
CA CYS A 233 -11.17 -9.63 9.77
C CYS A 233 -10.34 -9.83 8.50
N SER A 234 -9.02 -9.66 8.58
CA SER A 234 -8.12 -9.89 7.43
C SER A 234 -8.13 -11.36 6.99
N PHE A 235 -8.22 -12.30 7.93
CA PHE A 235 -8.31 -13.73 7.65
C PHE A 235 -9.64 -14.09 6.96
N CYS A 236 -10.76 -13.53 7.38
CA CYS A 236 -12.05 -13.74 6.69
C CYS A 236 -12.00 -13.26 5.23
N VAL A 237 -11.34 -12.12 4.97
CA VAL A 237 -11.17 -11.60 3.60
C VAL A 237 -10.25 -12.50 2.76
N SER A 238 -9.13 -12.98 3.31
CA SER A 238 -8.24 -13.88 2.57
C SER A 238 -8.88 -15.26 2.33
N VAL A 239 -9.69 -15.76 3.26
CA VAL A 239 -10.50 -16.98 3.06
C VAL A 239 -11.55 -16.76 1.96
N LEU A 240 -12.22 -15.61 1.92
CA LEU A 240 -13.16 -15.29 0.85
C LEU A 240 -12.47 -15.27 -0.53
N ALA A 241 -11.29 -14.65 -0.61
CA ALA A 241 -10.48 -14.64 -1.83
C ALA A 241 -10.09 -16.06 -2.27
N PHE A 242 -9.65 -16.89 -1.32
CA PHE A 242 -9.36 -18.31 -1.55
C PHE A 242 -10.58 -19.06 -2.11
N ILE A 243 -11.76 -18.90 -1.48
CA ILE A 243 -12.99 -19.59 -1.94
C ILE A 243 -13.34 -19.17 -3.37
N ILE A 244 -13.30 -17.88 -3.67
CA ILE A 244 -13.61 -17.38 -5.02
C ILE A 244 -12.62 -17.94 -6.04
N ALA A 245 -11.32 -17.95 -5.72
CA ALA A 245 -10.28 -18.42 -6.63
C ALA A 245 -10.28 -19.94 -6.83
N GLN A 246 -10.64 -20.73 -5.82
CA GLN A 246 -10.62 -22.19 -5.92
C GLN A 246 -11.92 -22.78 -6.48
N PHE A 247 -13.07 -22.18 -6.17
CA PHE A 247 -14.38 -22.74 -6.55
C PHE A 247 -15.04 -22.02 -7.73
N PHE A 248 -14.76 -20.73 -7.92
CA PHE A 248 -15.38 -19.91 -8.97
C PHE A 248 -14.39 -19.10 -9.83
N PRO A 249 -13.19 -19.63 -10.17
CA PRO A 249 -12.18 -18.84 -10.87
C PRO A 249 -12.62 -18.44 -12.28
N ALA A 250 -13.27 -19.33 -13.04
CA ALA A 250 -13.69 -19.05 -14.41
C ALA A 250 -14.69 -17.87 -14.48
N THR A 251 -15.66 -17.84 -13.57
CA THR A 251 -16.62 -16.72 -13.47
C THR A 251 -15.90 -15.43 -13.12
N ALA A 252 -15.00 -15.47 -12.14
CA ALA A 252 -14.26 -14.28 -11.73
C ALA A 252 -13.34 -13.74 -12.84
N VAL A 253 -12.67 -14.62 -13.58
CA VAL A 253 -11.78 -14.27 -14.71
C VAL A 253 -12.56 -13.76 -15.93
N SER A 254 -13.76 -14.30 -16.18
CA SER A 254 -14.62 -13.85 -17.30
C SER A 254 -15.02 -12.37 -17.21
N LEU A 255 -14.96 -11.77 -16.02
CA LEU A 255 -15.19 -10.33 -15.83
C LEU A 255 -14.06 -9.45 -16.41
N PHE A 256 -12.88 -10.04 -16.66
CA PHE A 256 -11.69 -9.31 -17.11
C PHE A 256 -11.29 -9.63 -18.55
N THR A 257 -11.58 -10.83 -19.04
CA THR A 257 -11.22 -11.23 -20.41
C THR A 257 -12.20 -12.22 -21.01
N ASN A 258 -12.41 -12.09 -22.32
CA ASN A 258 -13.14 -13.06 -23.15
C ASN A 258 -12.19 -13.95 -23.97
N ASP A 259 -10.86 -13.72 -23.91
CA ASP A 259 -9.88 -14.57 -24.58
C ASP A 259 -9.78 -15.91 -23.84
N PRO A 260 -10.09 -17.04 -24.50
CA PRO A 260 -10.11 -18.35 -23.86
C PRO A 260 -8.73 -18.82 -23.40
N THR A 261 -7.66 -18.43 -24.11
CA THR A 261 -6.29 -18.81 -23.76
C THR A 261 -5.84 -18.04 -22.52
N LEU A 262 -6.08 -16.73 -22.51
CA LEU A 262 -5.75 -15.88 -21.38
C LEU A 262 -6.55 -16.29 -20.14
N ALA A 263 -7.85 -16.57 -20.30
CA ALA A 263 -8.71 -17.03 -19.22
C ALA A 263 -8.21 -18.33 -18.61
N ARG A 264 -7.85 -19.33 -19.42
CA ARG A 264 -7.32 -20.61 -18.93
C ARG A 264 -6.04 -20.42 -18.10
N LEU A 265 -5.07 -19.66 -18.63
CA LEU A 265 -3.81 -19.40 -17.93
C LEU A 265 -4.01 -18.64 -16.62
N THR A 266 -4.93 -17.67 -16.58
CA THR A 266 -5.26 -16.96 -15.34
C THR A 266 -5.92 -17.88 -14.33
N VAL A 267 -6.85 -18.75 -14.75
CA VAL A 267 -7.49 -19.72 -13.85
C VAL A 267 -6.47 -20.68 -13.24
N GLU A 268 -5.59 -21.27 -14.05
CA GLU A 268 -4.50 -22.13 -13.58
C GLU A 268 -3.58 -21.40 -12.59
N GLY A 269 -3.21 -20.16 -12.92
CA GLY A 269 -2.39 -19.33 -12.04
C GLY A 269 -3.05 -19.00 -10.71
N LEU A 270 -4.34 -18.64 -10.72
CA LEU A 270 -5.12 -18.34 -9.51
C LEU A 270 -5.23 -19.54 -8.58
N HIS A 271 -5.42 -20.75 -9.13
CA HIS A 271 -5.46 -21.97 -8.33
C HIS A 271 -4.16 -22.18 -7.54
N ILE A 272 -3.02 -21.94 -8.18
CA ILE A 272 -1.70 -22.15 -7.56
C ILE A 272 -1.38 -21.01 -6.59
N ASP A 273 -1.49 -19.75 -7.05
CA ASP A 273 -1.09 -18.58 -6.28
C ASP A 273 -1.92 -18.43 -4.99
N LEU A 274 -3.24 -18.63 -5.13
CA LEU A 274 -4.16 -18.41 -4.02
C LEU A 274 -4.38 -19.64 -3.16
N GLU A 275 -3.72 -20.78 -3.40
CA GLU A 275 -3.91 -22.02 -2.64
C GLU A 275 -3.69 -21.83 -1.12
N VAL A 276 -2.67 -21.06 -0.74
CA VAL A 276 -2.34 -20.80 0.67
C VAL A 276 -2.68 -19.37 1.11
N TYR A 277 -3.49 -18.66 0.33
CA TYR A 277 -3.79 -17.26 0.56
C TYR A 277 -4.35 -16.93 1.96
N PRO A 278 -5.13 -17.80 2.63
CA PRO A 278 -5.56 -17.55 4.01
C PRO A 278 -4.39 -17.25 4.97
N LEU A 279 -3.20 -17.81 4.72
CA LEU A 279 -2.00 -17.60 5.52
C LEU A 279 -1.43 -16.18 5.41
N VAL A 280 -1.71 -15.46 4.32
CA VAL A 280 -1.18 -14.10 4.04
C VAL A 280 -1.64 -13.06 5.06
N ALA A 281 -2.79 -13.28 5.70
CA ALA A 281 -3.33 -12.37 6.69
C ALA A 281 -2.37 -12.14 7.87
N LEU A 282 -1.72 -13.20 8.36
CA LEU A 282 -0.85 -13.11 9.54
C LEU A 282 0.41 -12.26 9.32
N PRO A 283 1.27 -12.50 8.32
CA PRO A 283 2.46 -11.69 8.09
C PRO A 283 2.10 -10.24 7.77
N MET A 284 1.03 -10.00 7.03
CA MET A 284 0.59 -8.65 6.66
C MET A 284 0.16 -7.83 7.89
N VAL A 285 -0.74 -8.38 8.71
CA VAL A 285 -1.21 -7.72 9.94
C VAL A 285 -0.08 -7.57 10.95
N THR A 286 0.77 -8.58 11.08
CA THR A 286 1.90 -8.58 12.03
C THR A 286 2.97 -7.54 11.66
N SER A 287 3.25 -7.32 10.38
CA SER A 287 4.18 -6.28 9.93
C SER A 287 3.67 -4.89 10.34
N THR A 288 2.41 -4.56 10.04
CA THR A 288 1.80 -3.28 10.44
C THR A 288 1.73 -3.13 11.97
N PHE A 289 1.45 -4.21 12.68
CA PHE A 289 1.46 -4.22 14.15
C PHE A 289 2.83 -3.84 14.72
N PHE A 290 3.92 -4.44 14.23
CA PHE A 290 5.28 -4.11 14.68
C PHE A 290 5.67 -2.65 14.38
N GLN A 291 5.21 -2.09 13.26
CA GLN A 291 5.37 -0.66 12.97
C GLN A 291 4.64 0.20 14.01
N SER A 292 3.43 -0.21 14.39
CA SER A 292 2.57 0.52 15.33
C SER A 292 3.15 0.57 16.75
N ILE A 293 3.86 -0.47 17.19
CA ILE A 293 4.49 -0.55 18.52
C ILE A 293 5.94 -0.07 18.55
N ARG A 294 6.37 0.73 17.56
CA ARG A 294 7.74 1.29 17.44
C ARG A 294 8.85 0.24 17.33
N LYS A 295 8.57 -0.92 16.73
CA LYS A 295 9.57 -1.95 16.39
C LYS A 295 9.70 -2.11 14.86
N PRO A 296 10.04 -1.05 14.10
CA PRO A 296 10.05 -1.09 12.63
C PRO A 296 11.05 -2.11 12.07
N GLY A 297 12.15 -2.40 12.76
CA GLY A 297 13.11 -3.43 12.32
C GLY A 297 12.47 -4.82 12.18
N LYS A 298 11.58 -5.22 13.12
CA LYS A 298 10.84 -6.49 13.02
C LYS A 298 9.86 -6.47 11.84
N ALA A 299 9.23 -5.33 11.56
CA ALA A 299 8.33 -5.17 10.42
C ALA A 299 9.06 -5.23 9.07
N ILE A 300 10.18 -4.52 8.96
CA ILE A 300 11.07 -4.55 7.78
C ILE A 300 11.53 -5.97 7.52
N PHE A 301 12.04 -6.66 8.55
CA PHE A 301 12.48 -8.04 8.43
C PHE A 301 11.36 -8.94 7.91
N LEU A 302 10.15 -8.82 8.47
CA LEU A 302 9.02 -9.64 8.03
C LEU A 302 8.60 -9.35 6.59
N SER A 303 8.53 -8.07 6.20
CA SER A 303 8.24 -7.69 4.82
C SER A 303 9.33 -8.19 3.84
N LEU A 304 10.60 -8.13 4.22
CA LEU A 304 11.71 -8.70 3.44
C LEU A 304 11.63 -10.23 3.35
N THR A 305 11.21 -10.92 4.41
CA THR A 305 11.06 -12.39 4.34
C THR A 305 10.09 -12.79 3.23
N ARG A 306 8.95 -12.11 3.17
CA ARG A 306 7.90 -12.35 2.17
C ARG A 306 8.29 -11.93 0.77
N GLN A 307 8.92 -10.76 0.61
CA GLN A 307 9.12 -10.17 -0.72
C GLN A 307 10.48 -10.50 -1.34
N VAL A 308 11.50 -10.78 -0.54
CA VAL A 308 12.89 -10.88 -1.01
C VAL A 308 13.49 -12.21 -0.60
N ILE A 309 13.59 -12.48 0.70
CA ILE A 309 14.41 -13.58 1.25
C ILE A 309 13.87 -14.93 0.81
N PHE A 310 12.55 -15.12 0.76
CA PHE A 310 11.95 -16.37 0.30
C PHE A 310 11.49 -16.31 -1.15
N LEU A 311 10.88 -15.20 -1.58
CA LEU A 311 10.32 -15.08 -2.92
C LEU A 311 11.37 -15.07 -4.03
N ILE A 312 12.46 -14.30 -3.91
CA ILE A 312 13.45 -14.21 -4.98
C ILE A 312 14.16 -15.56 -5.20
N PRO A 313 14.67 -16.26 -4.16
CA PRO A 313 15.22 -17.60 -4.36
C PRO A 313 14.20 -18.57 -4.96
N SER A 314 12.94 -18.51 -4.51
CA SER A 314 11.87 -19.35 -5.04
C SER A 314 11.63 -19.07 -6.54
N LEU A 315 11.61 -17.80 -6.95
CA LEU A 315 11.49 -17.38 -8.36
C LEU A 315 12.69 -17.76 -9.23
N LEU A 316 13.88 -17.93 -8.66
CA LEU A 316 15.06 -18.35 -9.40
C LEU A 316 15.19 -19.87 -9.51
N ILE A 317 14.63 -20.62 -8.55
CA ILE A 317 14.81 -22.07 -8.44
C ILE A 317 13.61 -22.84 -9.01
N LEU A 318 12.38 -22.53 -8.59
CA LEU A 318 11.18 -23.31 -8.97
C LEU A 318 10.90 -23.31 -10.48
N PRO A 319 11.03 -22.17 -11.20
CA PRO A 319 10.77 -22.17 -12.64
C PRO A 319 11.73 -23.01 -13.47
N LEU A 320 12.95 -23.28 -12.95
CA LEU A 320 13.90 -24.17 -13.63
C LEU A 320 13.41 -25.61 -13.72
N PHE A 321 12.55 -26.04 -12.78
CA PHE A 321 12.00 -27.39 -12.74
C PHE A 321 10.57 -27.47 -13.27
N PHE A 322 9.76 -26.43 -13.05
CA PHE A 322 8.32 -26.44 -13.32
C PHE A 322 7.86 -25.37 -14.32
N GLY A 323 8.79 -24.64 -14.96
CA GLY A 323 8.47 -23.59 -15.93
C GLY A 323 7.56 -22.50 -15.33
N VAL A 324 6.53 -22.11 -16.07
CA VAL A 324 5.55 -21.08 -15.66
C VAL A 324 4.84 -21.44 -14.35
N THR A 325 4.49 -22.71 -14.16
CA THR A 325 3.89 -23.22 -12.92
C THR A 325 4.81 -22.99 -11.73
N GLY A 326 6.14 -23.11 -11.94
CA GLY A 326 7.13 -22.80 -10.92
C GLY A 326 7.17 -21.30 -10.56
N VAL A 327 6.87 -20.41 -11.50
CA VAL A 327 6.75 -18.97 -11.23
C VAL A 327 5.54 -18.72 -10.34
N TRP A 328 4.39 -19.31 -10.66
CA TRP A 328 3.19 -19.22 -9.83
C TRP A 328 3.40 -19.81 -8.44
N ALA A 329 4.02 -20.99 -8.34
CA ALA A 329 4.26 -21.68 -7.07
C ALA A 329 5.27 -20.94 -6.16
N SER A 330 6.08 -20.03 -6.69
CA SER A 330 7.04 -19.26 -5.89
C SER A 330 6.37 -18.34 -4.85
N MET A 331 5.18 -17.80 -5.17
CA MET A 331 4.40 -16.91 -4.32
C MET A 331 3.83 -17.63 -3.07
N PRO A 332 3.10 -18.75 -3.20
CA PRO A 332 2.57 -19.48 -2.05
C PRO A 332 3.69 -20.08 -1.18
N VAL A 333 4.82 -20.49 -1.77
CA VAL A 333 6.00 -20.93 -1.00
C VAL A 333 6.54 -19.80 -0.13
N SER A 334 6.69 -18.60 -0.70
CA SER A 334 7.15 -17.44 0.06
C SER A 334 6.17 -17.02 1.16
N ASP A 335 4.87 -17.03 0.85
CA ASP A 335 3.83 -16.66 1.80
C ASP A 335 3.74 -17.65 2.96
N THR A 336 3.91 -18.94 2.71
CA THR A 336 3.98 -19.98 3.74
C THR A 336 5.19 -19.81 4.64
N ALA A 337 6.37 -19.58 4.07
CA ALA A 337 7.59 -19.35 4.84
C ALA A 337 7.48 -18.06 5.68
N SER A 338 6.92 -16.99 5.12
CA SER A 338 6.69 -15.74 5.85
C SER A 338 5.66 -15.90 6.97
N PHE A 339 4.62 -16.71 6.77
CA PHE A 339 3.64 -17.05 7.81
C PHE A 339 4.31 -17.69 9.02
N ILE A 340 5.20 -18.66 8.81
CA ILE A 340 5.93 -19.33 9.90
C ILE A 340 6.75 -18.31 10.70
N VAL A 341 7.51 -17.44 10.01
CA VAL A 341 8.30 -16.39 10.65
C VAL A 341 7.40 -15.40 11.41
N ALA A 342 6.28 -14.97 10.82
CA ALA A 342 5.31 -14.09 11.45
C ALA A 342 4.75 -14.68 12.74
N ALA A 343 4.33 -15.96 12.68
CA ALA A 343 3.79 -16.70 13.81
C ALA A 343 4.78 -16.78 14.97
N ILE A 344 6.05 -17.08 14.69
CA ILE A 344 7.10 -17.13 15.71
C ILE A 344 7.30 -15.75 16.36
N LEU A 345 7.40 -14.69 15.56
CA LEU A 345 7.66 -13.33 16.05
C LEU A 345 6.49 -12.78 16.88
N ILE A 346 5.25 -13.00 16.44
CA ILE A 346 4.07 -12.48 17.14
C ILE A 346 3.82 -13.24 18.44
N VAL A 347 3.99 -14.56 18.46
CA VAL A 347 3.84 -15.37 19.69
C VAL A 347 4.86 -14.92 20.74
N LYS A 348 6.12 -14.69 20.35
CA LYS A 348 7.14 -14.13 21.25
C LYS A 348 6.72 -12.76 21.78
N GLN A 349 6.21 -11.87 20.92
CA GLN A 349 5.81 -10.52 21.31
C GLN A 349 4.60 -10.50 22.26
N LEU A 350 3.61 -11.36 22.03
CA LEU A 350 2.42 -11.46 22.90
C LEU A 350 2.79 -12.05 24.27
N LYS A 351 3.77 -12.96 24.35
CA LYS A 351 4.32 -13.45 25.61
C LYS A 351 5.03 -12.35 26.41
N GLU A 352 5.80 -11.49 25.74
CA GLU A 352 6.42 -10.31 26.39
C GLU A 352 5.35 -9.42 27.04
N PHE A 353 4.27 -9.10 26.32
CA PHE A 353 3.18 -8.27 26.84
C PHE A 353 2.46 -8.88 28.04
N ARG A 354 2.28 -10.21 28.04
CA ARG A 354 1.69 -10.91 29.18
C ARG A 354 2.58 -10.83 30.42
N LYS A 355 3.88 -11.03 30.25
CA LYS A 355 4.86 -10.93 31.34
C LYS A 355 4.92 -9.51 31.92
N ASP A 356 4.90 -8.48 31.08
CA ASP A 356 4.90 -7.08 31.52
C ASP A 356 3.61 -6.72 32.28
N TYR A 357 2.48 -7.32 31.92
CA TYR A 357 1.22 -7.16 32.64
C TYR A 357 1.24 -7.88 34.00
N GLU A 358 1.73 -9.12 34.05
CA GLU A 358 1.84 -9.90 35.30
C GLU A 358 2.85 -9.30 36.30
N LEU A 359 3.82 -8.50 35.84
CA LEU A 359 4.81 -7.84 36.70
C LEU A 359 4.40 -6.44 37.19
N ASN A 360 3.47 -5.76 36.50
CA ASN A 360 3.12 -4.35 36.76
C ASN A 360 1.63 -4.09 37.02
N GLY A 361 0.78 -5.11 36.87
CA GLY A 361 -0.63 -5.09 37.25
C GLY A 361 -0.84 -5.82 38.56
#